data_AF-A0A6J2MUY4-F1
#
_entry.id   AF-A0A6J2MUY4-F1
#
_cell.length_a   1.000
_cell.length_b   1.000
_cell.length_c   1.000
_cell.angle_alpha   90.00
_cell.angle_beta   90.00
_cell.angle_gamma   90.00
#
_symmetry.space_group_name_H-M   'P 1'
#
loop_
_entity.id
_entity.type
_entity.pdbx_description
1 polymer ?
#
loop_
_entity_poly.entity_id
_entity_poly.type
_entity_poly.pdbx_seq_one_letter_code
_entity_poly.pdbx_strand_id
1 'polypeptide(L)'
;MTKIKGDPEGQEAQAEASSGERTYHELLVNLNPIAQPLASRRLTRKLYKCIKKAAKQRHVRRGVKEVQKFVNKGEKGIMVLAGDTLPIEVYCHLPVMCEDRNLPYVYVPCKTDLGAATGSKRPTCVILVRPHEEYQEAYNECLEEVQALPPPI
;
A
#
# COMPACT_ATOMS: atom_id res chain seq x y z
N MET A 1 16.73 -18.44 33.75
CA MET A 1 15.64 -19.00 32.92
C MET A 1 14.53 -17.96 32.83
N THR A 2 13.88 -17.92 31.68
CA THR A 2 13.44 -16.71 30.96
C THR A 2 12.26 -15.97 31.59
N LYS A 3 12.36 -14.63 31.64
CA LYS A 3 11.27 -13.68 31.92
C LYS A 3 10.34 -13.63 30.70
N ILE A 4 9.06 -13.92 30.87
CA ILE A 4 8.01 -13.59 29.90
C ILE A 4 7.19 -12.46 30.52
N LYS A 5 7.41 -11.24 30.04
CA LYS A 5 6.63 -10.06 30.38
C LYS A 5 5.69 -9.84 29.19
N GLY A 6 4.41 -10.11 29.39
CA GLY A 6 3.37 -9.94 28.39
C GLY A 6 3.14 -8.47 28.07
N ASP A 7 2.95 -8.19 26.78
CA ASP A 7 2.58 -6.88 26.26
C ASP A 7 1.10 -6.58 26.55
N PRO A 8 0.76 -5.41 27.10
CA PRO A 8 -0.61 -4.95 27.29
C PRO A 8 -0.95 -3.89 26.24
N GLU A 9 -1.69 -4.24 25.18
CA GLU A 9 -2.34 -3.24 24.31
C GLU A 9 -3.74 -3.71 23.90
N GLY A 10 -4.59 -3.90 24.91
CA GLY A 10 -6.04 -3.86 24.74
C GLY A 10 -6.53 -2.45 25.05
N GLN A 11 -6.75 -1.63 24.02
CA GLN A 11 -7.70 -0.50 23.97
C GLN A 11 -7.48 0.28 22.68
N GLU A 12 -8.32 -0.02 21.68
CA GLU A 12 -8.86 0.92 20.68
C GLU A 12 -9.76 0.12 19.73
N ALA A 13 -10.78 -0.50 20.35
CA ALA A 13 -11.97 -0.95 19.66
C ALA A 13 -12.96 0.23 19.67
N GLN A 14 -13.63 0.42 18.53
CA GLN A 14 -14.80 1.28 18.27
C GLN A 14 -14.54 2.68 17.70
N ALA A 15 -14.59 2.75 16.36
CA ALA A 15 -15.28 3.80 15.60
C ALA A 15 -15.56 3.31 14.15
N GLU A 16 -16.60 2.47 14.03
CA GLU A 16 -17.64 2.34 12.97
C GLU A 16 -17.26 2.55 11.47
N ALA A 17 -17.29 1.56 10.58
CA ALA A 17 -18.37 0.69 10.05
C ALA A 17 -18.90 1.14 8.66
N SER A 18 -18.51 0.44 7.58
CA SER A 18 -19.44 -0.03 6.53
C SER A 18 -18.77 -1.05 5.59
N SER A 19 -19.49 -2.15 5.32
CA SER A 19 -19.23 -3.25 4.37
C SER A 19 -18.22 -4.34 4.77
N GLY A 20 -18.68 -5.30 5.59
CA GLY A 20 -18.15 -6.67 5.66
C GLY A 20 -16.70 -6.79 6.12
N GLU A 21 -16.45 -6.62 7.42
CA GLU A 21 -15.12 -6.81 8.00
C GLU A 21 -14.67 -8.27 7.86
N ARG A 22 -13.89 -8.57 6.82
CA ARG A 22 -13.03 -9.75 6.81
C ARG A 22 -12.05 -9.60 7.96
N THR A 23 -11.87 -10.65 8.74
CA THR A 23 -10.93 -10.61 9.88
C THR A 23 -9.54 -10.32 9.32
N TYR A 24 -8.72 -9.48 9.97
CA TYR A 24 -7.36 -9.17 9.48
C TYR A 24 -6.56 -10.44 9.18
N HIS A 25 -6.81 -11.51 9.94
CA HIS A 25 -6.25 -12.83 9.72
C HIS A 25 -6.63 -13.46 8.36
N GLU A 26 -7.88 -13.31 7.90
CA GLU A 26 -8.33 -13.81 6.59
C GLU A 26 -7.72 -13.02 5.43
N LEU A 27 -7.46 -11.74 5.63
CA LEU A 27 -6.75 -10.92 4.65
C LEU A 27 -5.30 -11.39 4.49
N LEU A 28 -4.65 -11.80 5.58
CA LEU A 28 -3.29 -12.35 5.56
C LEU A 28 -3.22 -13.71 4.86
N VAL A 29 -4.23 -14.57 5.04
CA VAL A 29 -4.30 -15.91 4.43
C VAL A 29 -4.37 -15.84 2.89
N ASN A 30 -4.96 -14.77 2.35
CA ASN A 30 -5.11 -14.59 0.90
C ASN A 30 -3.97 -13.78 0.26
N LEU A 31 -2.89 -13.50 1.00
CA LEU A 31 -1.74 -12.79 0.45
C LEU A 31 -0.90 -13.70 -0.43
N ASN A 32 -0.42 -13.13 -1.52
CA ASN A 32 0.58 -13.79 -2.34
C ASN A 32 1.94 -13.84 -1.62
N PRO A 33 2.76 -14.87 -1.90
CA PRO A 33 4.12 -14.97 -1.34
C PRO A 33 5.02 -13.77 -1.65
N ILE A 34 4.77 -13.08 -2.77
CA ILE A 34 5.53 -11.89 -3.19
C ILE A 34 5.13 -10.61 -2.46
N ALA A 35 4.15 -10.65 -1.54
CA ALA A 35 3.65 -9.47 -0.86
C ALA A 35 4.58 -9.01 0.28
N GLN A 36 5.84 -8.76 -0.06
CA GLN A 36 6.87 -8.26 0.84
C GLN A 36 7.56 -7.04 0.21
N PRO A 37 7.72 -5.92 0.95
CA PRO A 37 7.36 -5.71 2.35
C PRO A 37 5.87 -5.35 2.55
N LEU A 38 5.24 -5.97 3.55
CA LEU A 38 3.84 -5.72 3.91
C LEU A 38 3.70 -4.53 4.86
N ALA A 39 2.80 -3.59 4.55
CA ALA A 39 2.49 -2.47 5.43
C ALA A 39 1.85 -2.94 6.74
N SER A 40 2.28 -2.34 7.84
CA SER A 40 1.56 -2.45 9.12
C SER A 40 0.14 -1.88 9.01
N ARG A 41 -0.76 -2.26 9.92
CA ARG A 41 -2.13 -1.69 9.95
C ARG A 41 -2.12 -0.16 10.12
N ARG A 42 -1.14 0.37 10.86
CA ARG A 42 -0.96 1.81 11.07
C ARG A 42 -0.55 2.51 9.77
N LEU A 43 0.49 1.99 9.10
CA LEU A 43 0.97 2.51 7.82
C LEU A 43 -0.11 2.42 6.72
N THR A 44 -0.83 1.30 6.63
CA THR A 44 -1.92 1.10 5.66
C THR A 44 -2.99 2.19 5.78
N ARG A 45 -3.40 2.56 7.00
CA ARG A 45 -4.38 3.64 7.22
C ARG A 45 -3.82 5.00 6.79
N LYS A 46 -2.55 5.29 7.07
CA LYS A 46 -1.88 6.54 6.63
C LYS A 46 -1.81 6.61 5.09
N LEU A 47 -1.39 5.53 4.44
CA LEU A 47 -1.35 5.40 2.99
C LEU A 47 -2.72 5.63 2.36
N TYR A 48 -3.80 5.02 2.88
CA TYR A 48 -5.14 5.25 2.35
C TYR A 48 -5.61 6.70 2.50
N LYS A 49 -5.27 7.38 3.61
CA LYS A 49 -5.55 8.81 3.76
C LYS A 49 -4.77 9.65 2.74
N CYS A 50 -3.49 9.34 2.52
CA CYS A 50 -2.65 10.01 1.53
C CYS A 50 -3.18 9.80 0.11
N ILE A 51 -3.49 8.56 -0.26
CA ILE A 51 -4.07 8.20 -1.56
C ILE A 51 -5.40 8.92 -1.79
N LYS A 52 -6.25 9.01 -0.76
CA LYS A 52 -7.55 9.70 -0.86
C LYS A 52 -7.38 11.21 -1.13
N LYS A 53 -6.38 11.86 -0.52
CA LYS A 53 -6.04 13.27 -0.83
C LYS A 53 -5.47 13.40 -2.25
N ALA A 54 -4.51 12.55 -2.61
CA ALA A 54 -3.88 12.56 -3.92
C ALA A 54 -4.88 12.27 -5.06
N ALA A 55 -5.86 11.39 -4.82
CA ALA A 55 -6.89 11.03 -5.78
C ALA A 55 -7.84 12.19 -6.08
N LYS A 56 -8.18 13.01 -5.07
CA LYS A 56 -8.95 14.25 -5.27
C LYS A 56 -8.24 15.21 -6.23
N GLN A 57 -6.92 15.32 -6.10
CA GLN A 57 -6.09 16.17 -6.95
C GLN A 57 -5.67 15.49 -8.27
N ARG A 58 -6.15 14.28 -8.57
CA ARG A 58 -5.80 13.51 -9.78
C ARG A 58 -4.30 13.26 -9.98
N HIS A 59 -3.52 13.30 -8.89
CA HIS A 59 -2.08 13.03 -8.87
C HIS A 59 -1.75 11.55 -8.57
N VAL A 60 -2.73 10.67 -8.78
CA VAL A 60 -2.60 9.22 -8.61
C VAL A 60 -2.65 8.54 -9.98
N ARG A 61 -1.76 7.58 -10.21
CA ARG A 61 -1.84 6.68 -11.38
C ARG A 61 -2.28 5.31 -10.94
N ARG A 62 -3.15 4.69 -11.73
CA ARG A 62 -3.85 3.46 -11.34
C ARG A 62 -3.67 2.40 -12.40
N GLY A 63 -3.39 1.18 -11.95
CA GLY A 63 -3.26 0.02 -12.81
C GLY A 63 -1.89 -0.12 -13.47
N VAL A 64 -1.59 -1.36 -13.83
CA VAL A 64 -0.26 -1.80 -14.28
C VAL A 64 0.22 -1.04 -15.51
N LYS A 65 -0.63 -0.89 -16.53
CA LYS A 65 -0.26 -0.23 -17.79
C LYS A 65 0.10 1.25 -17.60
N GLU A 66 -0.66 1.98 -16.77
CA GLU A 66 -0.37 3.38 -16.51
C GLU A 66 0.90 3.53 -15.68
N VAL A 67 1.01 2.77 -14.59
CA VAL A 67 2.18 2.82 -13.70
C VAL A 67 3.45 2.49 -14.48
N GLN A 68 3.46 1.42 -15.26
CA GLN A 68 4.61 1.06 -16.10
C GLN A 68 5.01 2.16 -17.08
N LYS A 69 4.03 2.84 -17.72
CA LYS A 69 4.30 3.95 -18.63
C LYS A 69 4.98 5.13 -17.93
N PHE A 70 4.56 5.48 -16.71
CA PHE A 70 5.12 6.61 -15.98
C PHE A 70 6.43 6.28 -15.28
N VAL A 71 6.55 5.07 -14.74
CA VAL A 71 7.82 4.54 -14.23
C VAL A 71 8.86 4.58 -15.34
N ASN A 72 8.52 4.14 -16.57
CA ASN A 72 9.42 4.22 -17.73
C ASN A 72 9.84 5.63 -18.11
N LYS A 73 8.94 6.62 -17.92
CA LYS A 73 9.25 8.05 -18.12
C LYS A 73 10.14 8.66 -17.03
N GLY A 74 10.52 7.90 -16.01
CA GLY A 74 11.36 8.37 -14.91
C GLY A 74 10.58 9.12 -13.84
N GLU A 75 9.27 8.92 -13.76
CA GLU A 75 8.45 9.58 -12.76
C GLU A 75 8.63 8.94 -11.39
N LYS A 76 8.90 9.77 -10.38
CA LYS A 76 9.10 9.34 -9.00
C LYS A 76 7.79 9.37 -8.22
N GLY A 77 7.68 8.45 -7.27
CA GLY A 77 6.49 8.28 -6.45
C GLY A 77 6.62 7.11 -5.49
N ILE A 78 5.63 6.95 -4.63
CA ILE A 78 5.46 5.76 -3.79
C ILE A 78 4.56 4.79 -4.54
N MET A 79 5.01 3.56 -4.72
CA MET A 79 4.22 2.50 -5.32
C MET A 79 3.52 1.67 -4.25
N VAL A 80 2.20 1.53 -4.37
CA VAL A 80 1.36 0.75 -3.46
C VAL A 80 0.76 -0.42 -4.24
N LEU A 81 1.06 -1.62 -3.78
CA LEU A 81 0.68 -2.89 -4.42
C LEU A 81 -0.31 -3.65 -3.54
N ALA A 82 -1.30 -4.31 -4.12
CA ALA A 82 -2.24 -5.14 -3.37
C ALA A 82 -1.82 -6.61 -3.39
N GLY A 83 -1.61 -7.18 -2.20
CA GLY A 83 -1.15 -8.55 -2.00
C GLY A 83 -2.16 -9.65 -2.31
N ASP A 84 -3.47 -9.35 -2.38
CA ASP A 84 -4.57 -10.29 -2.70
C ASP A 84 -4.92 -10.34 -4.20
N THR A 85 -4.05 -9.80 -5.06
CA THR A 85 -4.26 -9.77 -6.49
C THR A 85 -3.95 -11.13 -7.10
N LEU A 86 -4.95 -11.73 -7.75
CA LEU A 86 -4.81 -12.95 -8.55
C LEU A 86 -5.22 -12.60 -9.99
N PRO A 87 -4.44 -13.01 -11.01
CA PRO A 87 -3.19 -13.79 -10.95
C PRO A 87 -1.95 -12.94 -10.63
N ILE A 88 -0.93 -13.60 -10.06
CA ILE A 88 0.34 -12.97 -9.64
C ILE A 88 1.14 -12.38 -10.82
N GLU A 89 1.00 -12.98 -12.00
CA GLU A 89 1.67 -12.57 -13.25
C GLU A 89 1.34 -11.15 -13.69
N VAL A 90 0.25 -10.56 -13.18
CA VAL A 90 -0.19 -9.22 -13.57
C VAL A 90 0.78 -8.13 -13.08
N TYR A 91 1.42 -8.33 -11.94
CA TYR A 91 2.20 -7.27 -11.27
C TYR A 91 3.56 -7.73 -10.74
N CYS A 92 3.95 -8.99 -10.93
CA CYS A 92 5.23 -9.54 -10.46
C CYS A 92 6.47 -8.82 -11.01
N HIS A 93 6.38 -8.19 -12.19
CA HIS A 93 7.47 -7.41 -12.78
C HIS A 93 7.61 -6.01 -12.19
N LEU A 94 6.58 -5.49 -11.50
CA LEU A 94 6.59 -4.12 -11.00
C LEU A 94 7.55 -3.88 -9.83
N PRO A 95 7.65 -4.76 -8.80
CA PRO A 95 8.65 -4.63 -7.75
C PRO A 95 10.07 -4.56 -8.32
N VAL A 96 10.41 -5.46 -9.25
CA VAL A 96 11.71 -5.49 -9.93
C VAL A 96 11.98 -4.16 -10.65
N MET A 97 11.01 -3.64 -11.40
CA MET A 97 11.12 -2.33 -12.04
C MET A 97 11.31 -1.17 -11.04
N CYS A 98 10.81 -1.31 -9.81
CA CYS A 98 10.97 -0.30 -8.78
C CYS A 98 12.35 -0.38 -8.14
N GLU A 99 12.90 -1.56 -7.96
CA GLU A 99 14.27 -1.76 -7.48
C GLU A 99 15.29 -1.17 -8.47
N ASP A 100 15.13 -1.45 -9.78
CA ASP A 100 15.99 -0.91 -10.84
C ASP A 100 16.02 0.64 -10.87
N ARG A 101 14.95 1.29 -10.40
CA ARG A 101 14.78 2.74 -10.42
C ARG A 101 14.81 3.38 -9.04
N ASN A 102 15.13 2.61 -7.99
CA ASN A 102 15.10 3.02 -6.59
C ASN A 102 13.77 3.69 -6.19
N LEU A 103 12.64 3.16 -6.65
CA LEU A 103 11.31 3.61 -6.27
C LEU A 103 10.83 2.85 -5.02
N PRO A 104 10.41 3.56 -3.97
CA PRO A 104 9.88 2.95 -2.76
C PRO A 104 8.53 2.29 -3.06
N TYR A 105 8.39 1.02 -2.66
CA TYR A 105 7.16 0.26 -2.84
C TYR A 105 6.71 -0.42 -1.54
N VAL A 106 5.41 -0.65 -1.43
CA VAL A 106 4.81 -1.30 -0.26
C VAL A 106 3.58 -2.11 -0.63
N TYR A 107 3.37 -3.22 0.06
CA TYR A 107 2.20 -4.05 -0.10
C TYR A 107 1.11 -3.72 0.91
N VAL A 108 -0.13 -3.62 0.43
CA VAL A 108 -1.34 -3.56 1.23
C VAL A 108 -2.12 -4.87 1.08
N PRO A 109 -2.86 -5.30 2.11
CA PRO A 109 -3.46 -6.62 2.10
C PRO A 109 -4.67 -6.77 1.17
N CYS A 110 -5.29 -5.66 0.76
CA CYS A 110 -6.61 -5.69 0.11
C CYS A 110 -6.71 -4.71 -1.07
N LYS A 111 -7.00 -5.23 -2.28
CA LYS A 111 -7.20 -4.46 -3.51
C LYS A 111 -8.52 -3.71 -3.57
N THR A 112 -9.56 -4.18 -2.86
CA THR A 112 -10.86 -3.49 -2.83
C THR A 112 -10.73 -2.19 -2.04
N ASP A 113 -10.02 -2.23 -0.92
CA ASP A 113 -9.80 -1.06 -0.06
C ASP A 113 -8.90 -0.04 -0.74
N LEU A 114 -7.88 -0.53 -1.47
CA LEU A 114 -7.01 0.31 -2.28
C LEU A 114 -7.79 1.01 -3.42
N GLY A 115 -8.69 0.30 -4.09
CA GLY A 115 -9.61 0.87 -5.09
C GLY A 115 -10.54 1.93 -4.49
N ALA A 116 -11.12 1.63 -3.32
CA ALA A 116 -12.01 2.53 -2.59
C ALA A 116 -11.29 3.81 -2.13
N ALA A 117 -10.03 3.72 -1.66
CA ALA A 117 -9.20 4.86 -1.29
C ALA A 117 -8.97 5.83 -2.47
N THR A 118 -8.99 5.31 -3.70
CA THR A 118 -8.83 6.10 -4.95
C THR A 118 -10.15 6.67 -5.46
N GLY A 119 -11.28 6.37 -4.80
CA GLY A 119 -12.62 6.77 -5.24
C GLY A 119 -13.17 5.90 -6.38
N SER A 120 -12.61 4.72 -6.61
CA SER A 120 -13.08 3.76 -7.63
C SER A 120 -13.89 2.65 -6.99
N LYS A 121 -15.03 2.28 -7.59
CA LYS A 121 -15.77 1.04 -7.24
C LYS A 121 -15.06 -0.22 -7.74
N ARG A 122 -14.13 -0.10 -8.69
CA ARG A 122 -13.37 -1.23 -9.22
C ARG A 122 -12.12 -1.47 -8.38
N PRO A 123 -11.84 -2.72 -7.96
CA PRO A 123 -10.61 -3.06 -7.25
C PRO A 123 -9.40 -2.69 -8.10
N THR A 124 -8.37 -2.16 -7.46
CA THR A 124 -7.15 -1.74 -8.14
C THR A 124 -5.97 -2.45 -7.48
N CYS A 125 -5.15 -3.10 -8.28
CA CYS A 125 -3.99 -3.86 -7.80
C CYS A 125 -2.76 -2.99 -7.55
N VAL A 126 -2.58 -1.93 -8.31
CA VAL A 126 -1.35 -1.12 -8.32
C VAL A 126 -1.71 0.36 -8.38
N ILE A 127 -1.10 1.12 -7.50
CA ILE A 127 -1.24 2.57 -7.44
C ILE A 127 0.14 3.21 -7.34
N LEU A 128 0.37 4.27 -8.11
CA LEU A 128 1.52 5.15 -7.96
C LEU A 128 1.04 6.51 -7.45
N VAL A 129 1.49 6.88 -6.26
CA VAL A 129 1.22 8.18 -5.65
C VAL A 129 2.38 9.11 -5.97
N ARG A 130 2.09 10.26 -6.57
CA ARG A 130 3.12 11.27 -6.88
C ARG A 130 3.28 12.22 -5.70
N PRO A 131 4.46 12.84 -5.52
CA PRO A 131 4.59 13.96 -4.61
C PRO A 131 3.80 15.17 -5.14
N HIS A 132 3.15 15.90 -4.24
CA HIS A 132 2.46 17.15 -4.53
C HIS A 132 2.41 18.00 -3.26
N GLU A 133 2.42 19.32 -3.41
CA GLU A 133 2.54 20.29 -2.31
C GLU A 133 1.43 20.15 -1.25
N GLU A 134 0.18 19.96 -1.69
CA GLU A 134 -1.00 19.88 -0.80
C GLU A 134 -1.01 18.69 0.18
N TYR A 135 -0.27 17.63 -0.09
CA TYR A 135 -0.17 16.47 0.80
C TYR A 135 1.28 16.03 1.02
N GLN A 136 2.23 16.95 0.84
CA GLN A 136 3.65 16.67 0.90
C GLN A 136 4.09 16.15 2.27
N GLU A 137 3.54 16.70 3.36
CA GLU A 137 3.82 16.22 4.73
C GLU A 137 3.42 14.76 4.91
N ALA A 138 2.17 14.42 4.57
CA ALA A 138 1.66 13.05 4.66
C ALA A 138 2.39 12.09 3.71
N TYR A 139 2.81 12.58 2.55
CA TYR A 139 3.60 11.82 1.59
C TYR A 139 4.99 11.52 2.14
N ASN A 140 5.67 12.48 2.73
CA ASN A 140 7.01 12.32 3.31
C ASN A 140 6.97 11.35 4.50
N GLU A 141 5.97 11.45 5.38
CA GLU A 141 5.80 10.49 6.48
C GLU A 141 5.60 9.05 5.95
N CYS A 142 4.76 8.89 4.92
CA CYS A 142 4.58 7.59 4.28
C CYS A 142 5.87 7.11 3.59
N LEU A 143 6.63 8.01 2.99
CA LEU A 143 7.89 7.72 2.29
C LEU A 143 8.93 7.16 3.26
N GLU A 144 9.12 7.84 4.40
CA GLU A 144 10.05 7.43 5.45
C GLU A 144 9.67 6.08 6.03
N GLU A 145 8.39 5.86 6.35
CA GLU A 145 7.91 4.57 6.86
C GLU A 145 8.08 3.44 5.82
N VAL A 146 7.83 3.71 4.54
CA VAL A 146 8.00 2.71 3.47
C VAL A 146 9.48 2.39 3.23
N GLN A 147 10.37 3.39 3.29
CA GLN A 147 11.82 3.17 3.15
C GLN A 147 12.42 2.48 4.38
N ALA A 148 11.82 2.66 5.56
CA ALA A 148 12.22 1.97 6.78
C ALA A 148 11.82 0.49 6.79
N LEU A 149 10.93 0.05 5.90
CA LEU A 149 10.62 -1.36 5.75
C LEU A 149 11.81 -2.10 5.14
N PRO A 150 12.20 -3.26 5.69
CA PRO A 150 13.32 -4.00 5.16
C PRO A 150 13.03 -4.45 3.72
N PRO A 151 13.99 -4.33 2.78
CA PRO A 151 13.83 -4.91 1.46
C PRO A 151 13.65 -6.44 1.60
N PRO A 152 12.85 -7.07 0.73
CA PRO A 152 12.75 -8.53 0.72
C PRO A 152 14.15 -9.12 0.46
N ILE A 153 14.60 -9.97 1.38
CA ILE A 153 15.91 -10.65 1.35
C ILE A 153 15.84 -11.83 0.40
#